data_AF-A0A4Z0EKS4-F1
#
_entry.id   AF-A0A4Z0EKS4-F1
#
_cell.length_a   1.000
_cell.length_b   1.000
_cell.length_c   1.000
_cell.angle_alpha   90.00
_cell.angle_beta   90.00
_cell.angle_gamma   90.00
#
_symmetry.space_group_name_H-M   'P 1'
#
loop_
_entity.id
_entity.type
_entity.pdbx_description
1 polymer ?
#
loop_
_entity_poly.entity_id
_entity_poly.type
_entity_poly.pdbx_seq_one_letter_code
_entity_poly.pdbx_strand_id
1 'polypeptide(L)'
;MTDQQSNPATPTPNSRRVGKRLAIIREELVKRYGEAEWTQGAVAKRSGLTQNIISRIEQGEGGKIENWLKVMGIYESQGYNLNWVLTKNNSQVSKLQLDEVTRKSPEPIRDAILKTLDRHLNAVDEKLDAKMAEISELITGHFRTS
;
A
#
# COMPACT_ATOMS: atom_id res chain seq x y z
N MET A 1 26.79 -35.69 -7.85
CA MET A 1 25.49 -35.04 -8.10
C MET A 1 24.64 -35.31 -6.87
N THR A 2 24.52 -34.33 -5.99
CA THR A 2 23.73 -34.45 -4.75
C THR A 2 22.82 -33.25 -4.70
N ASP A 3 21.53 -33.53 -4.87
CA ASP A 3 20.43 -32.59 -4.81
C ASP A 3 20.47 -31.81 -3.50
N GLN A 4 20.58 -30.48 -3.61
CA GLN A 4 20.32 -29.58 -2.50
C GLN A 4 18.81 -29.58 -2.25
N GLN A 5 18.39 -30.34 -1.24
CA GLN A 5 17.09 -30.16 -0.59
C GLN A 5 16.98 -28.70 -0.13
N SER A 6 16.09 -27.96 -0.77
CA SER A 6 15.72 -26.60 -0.39
C SER A 6 15.06 -26.62 0.98
N ASN A 7 15.85 -26.32 2.01
CA ASN A 7 15.39 -26.06 3.37
C ASN A 7 14.29 -24.97 3.33
N PRO A 8 13.19 -25.05 4.11
CA PRO A 8 12.20 -23.98 4.14
C PRO A 8 12.86 -22.73 4.73
N ALA A 9 13.26 -21.81 3.85
CA ALA A 9 13.92 -20.57 4.22
C ALA A 9 13.02 -19.77 5.19
N THR A 10 13.57 -19.40 6.35
CA THR A 10 12.91 -18.52 7.29
C THR A 10 12.43 -17.25 6.57
N PRO A 11 11.20 -16.76 6.82
CA PRO A 11 10.71 -15.52 6.22
C PRO A 11 11.70 -14.38 6.38
N THR A 12 12.07 -13.75 5.28
CA THR A 12 12.82 -12.50 5.35
C THR A 12 11.93 -11.41 5.98
N PRO A 13 12.51 -10.39 6.64
CA PRO A 13 11.73 -9.27 7.16
C PRO A 13 10.83 -8.60 6.11
N ASN A 14 11.26 -8.64 4.84
CA ASN A 14 10.49 -8.10 3.72
C ASN A 14 9.28 -8.97 3.36
N SER A 15 9.45 -10.30 3.22
CA SER A 15 8.34 -11.20 2.88
C SER A 15 7.26 -11.20 3.97
N ARG A 16 7.65 -11.14 5.24
CA ARG A 16 6.72 -11.01 6.37
C ARG A 16 5.95 -9.68 6.36
N ARG A 17 6.61 -8.57 6.00
CA ARG A 17 5.95 -7.26 5.86
C ARG A 17 4.93 -7.27 4.73
N VAL A 18 5.33 -7.75 3.56
CA VAL A 18 4.48 -7.84 2.37
C VAL A 18 3.29 -8.76 2.63
N GLY A 19 3.53 -9.96 3.17
CA GLY A 19 2.49 -10.93 3.51
C GLY A 19 1.42 -10.36 4.43
N LYS A 20 1.83 -9.71 5.53
CA LYS A 20 0.89 -9.05 6.46
C LYS A 20 0.03 -7.99 5.77
N ARG A 21 0.59 -7.23 4.83
CA ARG A 21 -0.15 -6.20 4.11
C ARG A 21 -1.15 -6.79 3.12
N LEU A 22 -0.82 -7.90 2.47
CA LEU A 22 -1.75 -8.65 1.63
C LEU A 22 -2.92 -9.20 2.46
N ALA A 23 -2.64 -9.72 3.67
CA ALA A 23 -3.68 -10.17 4.59
C ALA A 23 -4.63 -9.04 5.01
N ILE A 24 -4.08 -7.86 5.34
CA ILE A 24 -4.89 -6.66 5.66
C ILE A 24 -5.83 -6.30 4.50
N ILE A 25 -5.33 -6.33 3.26
CA ILE A 25 -6.14 -6.04 2.07
C ILE A 25 -7.28 -7.04 1.94
N ARG A 26 -7.00 -8.34 2.09
CA ARG A 26 -8.01 -9.39 2.04
C ARG A 26 -9.09 -9.20 3.12
N GLU A 27 -8.69 -8.89 4.35
CA GLU A 27 -9.62 -8.63 5.46
C GLU A 27 -10.50 -7.40 5.22
N GLU A 28 -9.98 -6.35 4.58
CA GLU A 28 -10.79 -5.21 4.16
C GLU A 28 -11.80 -5.58 3.08
N LEU A 29 -11.40 -6.40 2.11
CA LEU A 29 -12.30 -6.90 1.07
C LEU A 29 -13.40 -7.80 1.65
N VAL A 30 -13.08 -8.63 2.64
CA VAL A 30 -14.07 -9.37 3.44
C VAL A 30 -15.07 -8.43 4.09
N LYS A 31 -14.61 -7.34 4.71
CA LYS A 31 -15.51 -6.36 5.35
C LYS A 31 -16.40 -5.62 4.35
N ARG A 32 -15.91 -5.38 3.12
CA ARG A 32 -16.64 -4.64 2.08
C ARG A 32 -17.66 -5.49 1.32
N TYR A 33 -17.32 -6.73 1.01
CA TYR A 33 -18.10 -7.58 0.10
C TYR A 33 -18.65 -8.85 0.75
N GLY A 34 -18.30 -9.11 2.02
CA GLY A 34 -18.73 -10.27 2.77
C GLY A 34 -17.65 -11.35 2.89
N GLU A 35 -17.79 -12.16 3.94
CA GLU A 35 -16.81 -13.18 4.34
C GLU A 35 -16.65 -14.29 3.29
N ALA A 36 -17.75 -14.73 2.67
CA ALA A 36 -17.72 -15.78 1.66
C ALA A 36 -16.89 -15.40 0.42
N GLU A 37 -16.87 -14.12 0.04
CA GLU A 37 -16.27 -13.66 -1.21
C GLU A 37 -14.76 -13.53 -1.14
N TRP A 38 -14.19 -13.29 0.04
CA TRP A 38 -12.76 -12.96 0.19
C TRP A 38 -12.04 -13.81 1.25
N THR A 39 -12.50 -15.05 1.47
CA THR A 39 -11.72 -16.05 2.20
C THR A 39 -10.39 -16.34 1.49
N GLN A 40 -9.41 -16.92 2.21
CA GLN A 40 -8.18 -17.40 1.57
C GLN A 40 -8.46 -18.43 0.46
N GLY A 41 -9.49 -19.27 0.63
CA GLY A 41 -9.94 -20.21 -0.40
C GLY A 41 -10.50 -19.52 -1.65
N ALA A 42 -11.25 -18.43 -1.46
CA ALA A 42 -11.77 -17.64 -2.58
C ALA A 42 -10.64 -16.92 -3.35
N VAL A 43 -9.62 -16.41 -2.66
CA VAL A 43 -8.41 -15.84 -3.30
C VAL A 43 -7.60 -16.92 -4.01
N ALA A 44 -7.49 -18.12 -3.42
CA ALA A 44 -6.83 -19.27 -4.02
C ALA A 44 -7.49 -19.65 -5.36
N LYS A 45 -8.84 -19.72 -5.39
CA LYS A 45 -9.60 -19.97 -6.62
C LYS A 45 -9.36 -18.91 -7.69
N ARG A 46 -9.36 -17.62 -7.33
CA ARG A 46 -9.12 -16.51 -8.27
C ARG A 46 -7.69 -16.47 -8.83
N SER A 47 -6.71 -16.89 -8.04
CA SER A 47 -5.29 -16.91 -8.42
C SER A 47 -4.85 -18.21 -9.11
N GLY A 48 -5.70 -19.24 -9.11
CA GLY A 48 -5.30 -20.59 -9.52
C GLY A 48 -4.23 -21.20 -8.60
N LEU A 49 -4.20 -20.79 -7.33
CA LEU A 49 -3.30 -21.31 -6.30
C LEU A 49 -4.07 -22.18 -5.31
N THR A 50 -3.36 -22.87 -4.42
CA THR A 50 -3.99 -23.58 -3.30
C THR A 50 -4.16 -22.65 -2.10
N GLN A 51 -5.15 -22.91 -1.25
CA GLN A 51 -5.36 -22.13 -0.02
C GLN A 51 -4.13 -22.13 0.89
N ASN A 52 -3.39 -23.24 0.94
CA ASN A 52 -2.13 -23.34 1.69
C ASN A 52 -1.07 -22.35 1.17
N ILE A 53 -0.97 -22.15 -0.14
CA ILE A 53 -0.06 -21.16 -0.73
C ILE A 53 -0.47 -19.75 -0.30
N ILE A 54 -1.77 -19.42 -0.32
CA ILE A 54 -2.28 -18.12 0.13
C ILE A 54 -1.94 -17.88 1.60
N SER A 55 -2.20 -18.86 2.47
CA SER A 55 -1.88 -18.78 3.90
C SER A 55 -0.39 -18.51 4.13
N ARG A 56 0.49 -19.25 3.45
CA ARG A 56 1.94 -19.04 3.54
C ARG A 56 2.37 -17.66 3.03
N ILE A 57 1.80 -17.18 1.93
CA ILE A 57 2.05 -15.82 1.41
C ILE A 57 1.70 -14.79 2.47
N GLU A 58 0.52 -14.88 3.07
CA GLU A 58 0.04 -13.94 4.10
C GLU A 58 0.91 -13.96 5.37
N GLN A 59 1.51 -15.11 5.70
CA GLN A 59 2.45 -15.25 6.82
C GLN A 59 3.88 -14.82 6.48
N GLY A 60 4.17 -14.52 5.21
CA GLY A 60 5.51 -14.16 4.74
C GLY A 60 6.42 -15.34 4.42
N GLU A 61 5.87 -16.55 4.44
CA GLU A 61 6.54 -17.85 4.22
C GLU A 61 6.38 -18.39 2.79
N GLY A 62 5.67 -17.65 1.94
CA GLY A 62 5.19 -18.15 0.66
C GLY A 62 6.24 -18.15 -0.47
N GLY A 63 6.45 -19.32 -1.07
CA GLY A 63 6.52 -19.58 -2.53
C GLY A 63 7.48 -18.81 -3.46
N LYS A 64 7.36 -19.13 -4.74
CA LYS A 64 8.06 -18.46 -5.84
C LYS A 64 7.47 -17.07 -6.10
N ILE A 65 8.25 -16.17 -6.71
CA ILE A 65 7.83 -14.79 -7.00
C ILE A 65 6.53 -14.73 -7.82
N GLU A 66 6.29 -15.69 -8.70
CA GLU A 66 5.09 -15.77 -9.52
C GLU A 66 3.82 -15.90 -8.68
N ASN A 67 3.88 -16.59 -7.55
CA ASN A 67 2.72 -16.72 -6.65
C ASN A 67 2.38 -15.39 -5.97
N TRP A 68 3.41 -14.63 -5.59
CA TRP A 68 3.25 -13.28 -5.04
C TRP A 68 2.62 -12.34 -6.07
N LEU A 69 3.10 -12.39 -7.32
CA LEU A 69 2.58 -11.57 -8.40
C LEU A 69 1.12 -11.89 -8.71
N LYS A 70 0.73 -13.16 -8.72
CA LYS A 70 -0.68 -13.57 -8.89
C LYS A 70 -1.60 -13.00 -7.82
N VAL A 71 -1.20 -13.06 -6.55
CA VAL A 71 -2.00 -12.53 -5.44
C VAL A 71 -2.03 -11.00 -5.48
N MET A 72 -0.89 -10.35 -5.73
CA MET A 72 -0.82 -8.89 -5.87
C MET A 72 -1.68 -8.39 -7.04
N GLY A 73 -1.64 -9.06 -8.19
CA GLY A 73 -2.45 -8.69 -9.35
C GLY A 73 -3.95 -8.73 -9.09
N ILE A 74 -4.44 -9.69 -8.29
CA ILE A 74 -5.85 -9.72 -7.88
C ILE A 74 -6.22 -8.47 -7.09
N TYR A 75 -5.40 -8.08 -6.11
CA TYR A 75 -5.71 -6.92 -5.29
C TYR A 75 -5.53 -5.61 -6.06
N GLU A 76 -4.55 -5.55 -6.95
CA GLU A 76 -4.37 -4.43 -7.87
C GLU A 76 -5.60 -4.25 -8.78
N SER A 77 -6.16 -5.35 -9.29
CA SER A 77 -7.42 -5.31 -10.04
C SER A 77 -8.64 -4.86 -9.21
N GLN A 78 -8.55 -4.92 -7.87
CA GLN A 78 -9.55 -4.36 -6.95
C GLN A 78 -9.25 -2.90 -6.57
N GLY A 79 -8.29 -2.24 -7.24
CA GLY A 79 -7.93 -0.85 -7.03
C GLY A 79 -6.96 -0.61 -5.86
N TYR A 80 -6.30 -1.66 -5.34
CA TYR A 80 -5.28 -1.50 -4.32
C TYR A 80 -3.92 -1.11 -4.91
N ASN A 81 -3.21 -0.22 -4.23
CA ASN A 81 -1.92 0.29 -4.66
C ASN A 81 -0.79 -0.65 -4.25
N LEU A 82 -0.11 -1.28 -5.22
CA LEU A 82 1.02 -2.16 -4.94
C LEU A 82 2.21 -1.45 -4.28
N ASN A 83 2.40 -0.15 -4.51
CA ASN A 83 3.45 0.62 -3.83
C ASN A 83 3.23 0.64 -2.31
N TRP A 84 1.97 0.66 -1.86
CA TRP A 84 1.63 0.58 -0.43
C TRP A 84 2.04 -0.76 0.18
N VAL A 85 1.91 -1.84 -0.60
CA VAL A 85 2.28 -3.20 -0.19
C VAL A 85 3.79 -3.35 -0.10
N LEU A 86 4.53 -2.85 -1.09
CA LEU A 86 5.96 -3.14 -1.27
C LEU A 86 6.89 -2.22 -0.47
N THR A 87 6.57 -0.93 -0.36
CA THR A 87 7.46 0.09 0.24
C THR A 87 7.86 -0.27 1.69
N LYS A 88 9.04 0.13 2.14
CA LYS A 88 9.47 -0.15 3.52
C LYS A 88 8.57 0.56 4.53
N ASN A 89 8.30 1.85 4.31
CA ASN A 89 7.38 2.67 5.10
C ASN A 89 6.21 3.12 4.22
N ASN A 90 5.00 2.71 4.58
CA ASN A 90 3.78 2.99 3.82
C ASN A 90 2.85 4.00 4.50
N SER A 91 3.33 4.76 5.49
CA SER A 91 2.53 5.79 6.17
C SER A 91 2.15 6.96 5.25
N GLN A 92 3.00 7.26 4.27
CA GLN A 92 2.81 8.33 3.28
C GLN A 92 2.33 7.83 1.91
N VAL A 93 2.05 6.53 1.79
CA VAL A 93 1.57 5.94 0.53
C VAL A 93 0.09 5.65 0.69
N SER A 94 -0.74 6.06 -0.28
CA SER A 94 -2.15 5.69 -0.28
C SER A 94 -2.32 4.19 -0.53
N LYS A 95 -3.19 3.54 0.25
CA LYS A 95 -3.53 2.12 0.10
C LYS A 95 -4.36 1.82 -1.16
N LEU A 96 -5.18 2.77 -1.59
CA LEU A 96 -5.94 2.68 -2.84
C LEU A 96 -5.23 3.46 -3.94
N GLN A 97 -5.36 2.98 -5.17
CA GLN A 97 -4.89 3.71 -6.34
C GLN A 97 -5.73 4.99 -6.52
N LEU A 98 -5.10 6.07 -7.00
CA LEU A 98 -5.75 7.36 -7.20
C LEU A 98 -6.88 7.27 -8.24
N ASP A 99 -6.71 6.42 -9.24
CA ASP A 99 -7.72 6.15 -10.27
C ASP A 99 -8.97 5.50 -9.66
N GLU A 100 -8.88 4.55 -8.72
CA GLU A 100 -10.05 3.94 -8.06
C GLU A 100 -10.85 4.95 -7.21
N VAL A 101 -10.14 5.83 -6.49
CA VAL A 101 -10.77 6.93 -5.72
C VAL A 101 -11.49 7.91 -6.66
N THR A 102 -10.93 8.14 -7.84
CA THR A 102 -11.47 9.09 -8.82
C THR A 102 -12.42 8.45 -9.85
N ARG A 103 -12.42 7.13 -10.04
CA ARG A 103 -13.21 6.33 -11.03
C ARG A 103 -14.64 6.07 -10.57
N LYS A 104 -14.90 6.15 -9.27
CA LYS A 104 -16.27 6.12 -8.71
C LYS A 104 -16.96 7.49 -8.72
N SER A 105 -16.24 8.54 -9.08
CA SER A 105 -16.77 9.90 -9.17
C SER A 105 -17.09 10.24 -10.62
N PRO A 106 -18.33 10.67 -10.95
CA PRO A 106 -18.64 11.34 -12.22
C PRO A 106 -17.62 12.43 -12.53
N GLU A 107 -17.30 12.66 -13.80
CA GLU A 107 -16.31 13.66 -14.26
C GLU A 107 -16.35 15.02 -13.51
N PRO A 108 -17.52 15.67 -13.29
CA PRO A 108 -17.54 16.94 -12.56
C PRO A 108 -17.14 16.83 -11.09
N ILE A 109 -17.35 15.67 -10.46
CA ILE A 109 -16.93 15.41 -9.07
C ILE A 109 -15.44 15.10 -9.02
N ARG A 110 -14.92 14.36 -10.00
CA ARG A 110 -13.48 14.10 -10.13
C ARG A 110 -12.68 15.39 -10.27
N ASP A 111 -13.10 16.29 -11.17
CA ASP A 111 -12.44 17.59 -11.35
C ASP A 111 -12.54 18.46 -10.10
N ALA A 112 -13.68 18.44 -9.41
CA ALA A 112 -13.84 19.15 -8.14
C ALA A 112 -12.92 18.60 -7.04
N ILE A 113 -12.76 17.28 -6.93
CA ILE A 113 -11.85 16.63 -5.98
C ILE A 113 -10.40 17.00 -6.29
N LEU A 114 -9.98 16.88 -7.55
CA LEU A 114 -8.61 17.22 -7.97
C LEU A 114 -8.31 18.70 -7.72
N LYS A 115 -9.22 19.60 -8.09
CA LYS A 115 -9.06 21.05 -7.85
C LYS A 115 -9.08 21.42 -6.37
N THR A 116 -9.71 20.62 -5.53
CA THR A 116 -9.73 20.83 -4.07
C THR A 116 -8.44 20.31 -3.44
N LEU A 117 -7.95 19.14 -3.88
CA LEU A 117 -6.64 18.62 -3.48
C LEU A 117 -5.50 19.57 -3.86
N ASP A 118 -5.53 20.10 -5.08
CA ASP A 118 -4.52 21.04 -5.57
C ASP A 118 -4.50 22.33 -4.75
N ARG A 119 -5.67 22.87 -4.40
CA ARG A 119 -5.80 24.01 -3.47
C ARG A 119 -5.24 23.70 -2.09
N HIS A 120 -5.49 22.50 -1.55
CA HIS A 120 -4.97 22.12 -0.25
C HIS A 120 -3.45 21.94 -0.25
N LEU A 121 -2.88 21.37 -1.32
CA LEU A 121 -1.44 21.22 -1.47
C LEU A 121 -0.75 22.58 -1.52
N ASN A 122 -1.23 23.50 -2.37
CA ASN A 122 -0.69 24.86 -2.43
C ASN A 122 -0.80 25.60 -1.08
N ALA A 123 -1.92 25.45 -0.37
CA ALA A 123 -2.09 26.09 0.93
C ALA A 123 -1.18 25.50 2.03
N VAL A 124 -0.81 24.22 1.92
CA VAL A 124 0.17 23.59 2.82
C VAL A 124 1.57 24.09 2.50
N ASP A 125 1.93 24.19 1.23
CA ASP A 125 3.23 24.70 0.79
C ASP A 125 3.42 26.17 1.21
N GLU A 126 2.43 27.04 0.98
CA GLU A 126 2.47 28.44 1.43
C GLU A 126 2.67 28.56 2.96
N LYS A 127 2.00 27.70 3.74
CA LYS A 127 2.16 27.69 5.20
C LYS A 127 3.53 27.19 5.62
N LEU A 128 4.08 26.21 4.90
CA LEU A 128 5.41 25.70 5.17
C LEU A 128 6.46 26.78 4.89
N ASP A 129 6.36 27.48 3.75
CA ASP A 129 7.25 28.57 3.39
C ASP A 129 7.19 29.73 4.38
N ALA A 130 5.97 30.12 4.81
CA ALA A 130 5.79 31.14 5.83
C ALA A 130 6.46 30.75 7.16
N LYS A 131 6.31 29.49 7.59
CA LYS A 131 6.95 29.00 8.82
C LYS A 131 8.47 28.93 8.69
N MET A 132 8.99 28.55 7.53
CA MET A 132 10.43 28.55 7.26
C MET A 132 11.02 29.96 7.26
N ALA A 133 10.28 30.95 6.76
CA ALA A 133 10.66 32.36 6.84
C ALA A 133 10.70 32.85 8.30
N GLU A 134 9.65 32.59 9.10
CA GLU A 134 9.62 32.94 10.53
C GLU A 134 10.81 32.33 11.30
N ILE A 135 11.13 31.06 11.05
CA ILE A 135 12.27 30.38 11.69
C ILE A 135 13.59 31.04 11.26
N SER A 136 13.74 31.40 9.98
CA SER A 136 14.94 32.06 9.47
C SER A 136 15.16 33.44 10.08
N GLU A 137 14.08 34.20 10.29
CA GLU A 137 14.13 35.49 10.98
C GLU A 137 14.49 35.34 12.46
N LEU A 138 13.92 34.36 13.16
CA LEU A 138 14.26 34.07 14.57
C LEU A 138 15.74 33.72 14.72
N ILE A 139 16.27 32.87 13.84
CA ILE A 139 17.69 32.49 13.84
C ILE A 139 18.55 33.74 13.57
N THR A 140 18.25 34.52 12.53
CA THR A 140 19.02 35.70 12.16
C THR A 140 18.97 36.80 13.23
N GLY A 141 17.83 36.97 13.89
CA GLY A 141 17.64 37.91 14.99
C GLY A 141 18.43 37.53 16.24
N HIS A 142 18.52 36.24 16.56
CA HIS A 142 19.28 35.73 17.70
C HIS A 142 20.80 35.92 17.54
N PHE A 143 21.31 35.82 16.30
CA PHE A 143 22.74 36.05 15.99
C PHE A 143 23.13 37.52 15.81
N ARG A 144 22.19 38.46 15.80
CA ARG A 144 22.47 39.91 15.74
C ARG A 144 22.50 40.59 17.10
N THR A 145 21.97 39.95 18.14
CA THR A 145 21.85 40.50 19.50
C THR A 145 22.82 39.85 20.52
N SER A 146 23.65 38.91 20.06
CA SER A 146 24.81 38.37 20.79
C SER A 146 26.11 38.92 20.21
#